data_AF-A0A136NY98-F1
#
_entry.id   AF-A0A136NY98-F1
#
_cell.length_a   1.000
_cell.length_b   1.000
_cell.length_c   1.000
_cell.angle_alpha   90.00
_cell.angle_beta   90.00
_cell.angle_gamma   90.00
#
_symmetry.space_group_name_H-M   'P 1'
#
loop_
_entity.id
_entity.type
_entity.pdbx_description
1 polymer ?
#
loop_
_entity_poly.entity_id
_entity_poly.type
_entity_poly.pdbx_seq_one_letter_code
_entity_poly.pdbx_strand_id
1 'polypeptide(L)' 'TVFDINGKEVDVLVNGVQSPGTYSVQYKTSKLPSGVYLYRLVTDGFTDTKKMILVK' A
#
# COMPACT_ATOMS: atom_id res chain seq x y z
N THR A 1 3.32 -2.43 1.20
CA THR A 1 4.08 -1.17 1.08
C THR A 1 3.45 -0.25 0.06
N VAL A 2 3.51 1.07 0.26
CA VAL A 2 2.96 2.10 -0.62
C VAL A 2 4.10 2.90 -1.26
N PHE A 3 3.97 3.17 -2.55
CA PHE A 3 4.93 3.87 -3.38
C PHE A 3 4.26 5.04 -4.13
N ASP A 4 5.00 6.11 -4.35
CA ASP A 4 4.60 7.15 -5.30
C ASP A 4 4.88 6.72 -6.76
N ILE A 5 4.50 7.58 -7.72
CA ILE A 5 4.67 7.30 -9.15
C ILE A 5 6.14 7.22 -9.60
N ASN A 6 7.07 7.78 -8.82
CA ASN A 6 8.50 7.71 -9.08
C ASN A 6 9.12 6.43 -8.49
N GLY A 7 8.31 5.56 -7.87
CA GLY A 7 8.76 4.33 -7.23
C GLY A 7 9.37 4.56 -5.85
N LYS A 8 9.26 5.75 -5.28
CA LYS A 8 9.73 6.02 -3.91
C LYS A 8 8.77 5.39 -2.92
N GLU A 9 9.31 4.63 -1.96
CA GLU A 9 8.54 4.14 -0.82
C GLU A 9 8.09 5.31 0.05
N VAL A 10 6.77 5.43 0.25
CA VAL A 10 6.18 6.52 1.05
C VAL A 10 5.57 6.01 2.35
N ASP A 11 5.20 4.73 2.43
CA ASP A 11 4.60 4.17 3.64
C ASP A 11 4.60 2.63 3.69
N VAL A 12 4.49 2.09 4.91
CA VAL A 12 4.34 0.66 5.17
C VAL A 12 3.10 0.43 6.04
N LEU A 13 2.04 -0.11 5.43
CA LEU A 13 0.75 -0.32 6.12
C LEU A 13 0.76 -1.47 7.12
N VAL A 14 1.51 -2.53 6.82
CA VAL A 14 1.67 -3.73 7.64
C VAL A 14 3.13 -4.13 7.59
N ASN A 15 3.75 -4.28 8.75
CA ASN A 15 5.14 -4.69 8.89
C ASN A 15 5.21 -6.02 9.67
N GLY A 16 4.96 -7.13 8.98
CA GLY A 16 5.00 -8.46 9.57
C GLY A 16 4.21 -9.51 8.78
N VAL A 17 4.41 -10.78 9.12
CA VAL A 17 3.67 -11.91 8.56
C VAL A 17 2.30 -12.01 9.25
N GLN A 18 1.26 -12.24 8.47
CA GLN A 18 -0.09 -12.52 8.97
C GLN A 18 -0.44 -13.98 8.69
N SER A 19 -1.13 -14.62 9.62
CA SER A 19 -1.70 -15.95 9.40
C SER A 19 -2.76 -15.91 8.29
N PRO A 20 -3.12 -17.05 7.68
CA PRO A 20 -4.20 -17.10 6.69
C PRO A 20 -5.51 -16.54 7.25
N GLY A 21 -6.15 -15.63 6.51
CA GLY A 21 -7.39 -14.98 6.94
C GLY A 21 -7.71 -13.73 6.12
N THR A 22 -8.85 -13.11 6.43
CA THR A 22 -9.25 -11.84 5.82
C THR A 22 -8.91 -10.68 6.75
N TYR A 23 -8.19 -9.70 6.24
CA TYR A 23 -7.77 -8.52 6.98
C TYR A 23 -8.23 -7.26 6.27
N SER A 24 -8.60 -6.25 7.05
CA SER A 24 -8.89 -4.90 6.55
C SER A 24 -7.93 -3.93 7.21
N VAL A 25 -7.29 -3.09 6.40
CA VAL A 25 -6.34 -2.08 6.87
C VAL A 25 -6.85 -0.71 6.44
N GLN A 26 -7.12 0.15 7.43
CA GLN A 26 -7.51 1.53 7.17
C GLN A 26 -6.27 2.39 6.95
N TYR A 27 -6.12 2.98 5.76
CA TYR A 27 -5.00 3.84 5.45
C TYR A 27 -5.35 5.32 5.61
N LYS A 28 -4.70 6.02 6.55
CA LYS A 28 -4.86 7.48 6.74
C LYS A 28 -3.87 8.25 5.86
N THR A 29 -4.37 8.78 4.75
CA THR A 29 -3.58 9.47 3.71
C THR A 29 -3.44 10.99 3.93
N SER A 30 -3.76 11.51 5.12
CA SER A 30 -3.85 12.97 5.36
C SER A 30 -2.57 13.74 5.05
N LYS A 31 -1.42 13.10 5.21
CA LYS A 31 -0.08 13.68 4.94
C LYS A 31 0.36 13.54 3.48
N LEU A 32 -0.38 12.81 2.65
CA LEU A 32 -0.06 12.63 1.24
C LEU A 32 -0.77 13.68 0.36
N PRO A 33 -0.09 14.23 -0.67
CA PRO A 33 -0.74 15.04 -1.68
C PRO A 33 -1.64 14.21 -2.60
N SER A 34 -2.61 14.84 -3.25
CA SER A 34 -3.40 14.20 -4.31
C SER A 34 -2.47 13.69 -5.41
N GLY A 35 -2.76 12.51 -5.95
CA GLY A 35 -1.87 11.87 -6.92
C GLY A 35 -2.13 10.38 -7.08
N VAL A 36 -1.28 9.75 -7.89
CA VAL A 36 -1.30 8.31 -8.15
C VAL A 36 -0.24 7.64 -7.28
N TYR A 37 -0.66 6.58 -6.61
CA TYR A 37 0.17 5.74 -5.77
C TYR A 37 0.02 4.28 -6.18
N LEU A 38 1.04 3.49 -5.91
CA LEU A 38 0.99 2.04 -6.04
C LEU A 38 1.11 1.43 -4.65
N TYR A 39 0.29 0.43 -4.35
CA TYR A 39 0.49 -0.38 -3.16
C TYR A 39 0.74 -1.83 -3.56
N ARG A 40 1.65 -2.46 -2.82
CA ARG A 40 2.11 -3.82 -3.05
C ARG A 40 1.79 -4.67 -1.83
N LEU A 41 1.04 -5.75 -2.06
CA LEU A 41 0.92 -6.89 -1.14
C LEU A 41 1.97 -7.92 -1.53
N VAL A 42 2.70 -8.39 -0.54
CA VAL A 42 3.72 -9.44 -0.69
C VAL A 42 3.41 -10.52 0.33
N THR A 43 3.31 -11.75 -0.13
CA THR A 43 3.28 -12.95 0.71
C THR A 43 4.35 -13.93 0.20
N ASP A 44 4.50 -15.07 0.87
CA ASP A 44 5.32 -16.12 0.31
C ASP A 44 4.74 -16.59 -1.03
N GLY A 45 5.56 -16.63 -2.08
CA GLY A 45 5.18 -17.04 -3.44
C GLY A 45 4.19 -16.14 -4.21
N PHE A 46 3.70 -15.03 -3.65
CA PHE A 46 2.73 -14.16 -4.32
C PHE A 46 3.02 -12.68 -4.10
N THR A 47 2.85 -11.90 -5.16
CA THR A 47 2.98 -10.44 -5.11
C THR A 47 1.90 -9.84 -6.00
N ASP A 48 1.13 -8.92 -5.44
CA ASP A 48 0.11 -8.17 -6.15
C ASP A 48 0.34 -6.68 -5.96
N THR A 49 0.31 -5.94 -7.06
CA THR A 49 0.48 -4.50 -7.07
C THR A 49 -0.76 -3.86 -7.67
N LYS A 50 -1.32 -2.91 -6.93
CA LYS A 50 -2.54 -2.20 -7.33
C LYS A 50 -2.33 -0.70 -7.28
N LYS A 51 -3.06 0.00 -8.14
CA LYS A 51 -3.04 1.45 -8.26
C LYS A 51 -4.11 2.07 -7.35
N MET A 52 -3.74 3.15 -6.67
CA MET A 52 -4.62 3.99 -5.88
C MET A 52 -4.54 5.43 -6.40
N ILE A 53 -5.68 6.08 -6.57
CA ILE A 53 -5.75 7.50 -6.91
C ILE A 53 -6.26 8.22 -5.67
N LEU A 54 -5.46 9.13 -5.14
CA LEU A 54 -5.84 9.99 -4.02
C LEU A 54 -6.34 11.33 -4.58
N VAL A 55 -7.61 11.63 -4.34
CA VAL A 55 -8.24 12.92 -4.65
C VAL A 55 -8.61 13.57 -3.32
N LYS A 56 -8.33 14.87 -3.18
CA LYS A 56 -8.71 15.67 -2.01
C LYS A 56 -9.92 16.53 -2.36
#